data_AF-A0A7R9V3W9-F1
#
_entry.id   AF-A0A7R9V3W9-F1
#
_cell.length_a   1.000
_cell.length_b   1.000
_cell.length_c   1.000
_cell.angle_alpha   90.00
_cell.angle_beta   90.00
_cell.angle_gamma   90.00
#
_symmetry.space_group_name_H-M   'P 1'
#
loop_
_entity.id
_entity.type
_entity.pdbx_description
1 polymer ?
#
loop_
_entity_poly.entity_id
_entity_poly.type
_entity_poly.pdbx_seq_one_letter_code
_entity_poly.pdbx_strand_id
1 'polypeptide(L)'
;GADGSGGDAAAPEPGSYTAAALREIIEEQYDGTGLLRRLSELDVRALLSQAGFPAEGCTPTTTISASQGEEFLDQLRKVLRLLLSIRHVWVLDDPHVVASFDMDRRGAARALAREPAGTFVCRFPTSQPGSLVLTCKTLPGHKCADDDGLLHAIVGPDDLRTRRIDTWILNFAGATHVLDPYRMKRVDKRKVFASDYLHLRSLDNKEFELEAPHENATARASPPMTTSAT
;
A
#
# COMPACT_ATOMS: atom_id res chain seq x y z
N GLY A 1 0.78 -50.39 34.76
CA GLY A 1 -0.22 -50.49 33.69
C GLY A 1 -0.68 -49.10 33.39
N ALA A 2 -0.57 -48.69 32.13
CA ALA A 2 -1.02 -47.39 31.64
C ALA A 2 -2.53 -47.43 31.40
N ASP A 3 -3.25 -46.36 31.77
CA ASP A 3 -4.57 -46.07 31.22
C ASP A 3 -4.46 -44.81 30.37
N GLY A 4 -4.55 -45.02 29.06
CA GLY A 4 -4.45 -44.01 28.03
C GLY A 4 -5.74 -43.20 27.92
N SER A 5 -5.60 -41.89 28.07
CA SER A 5 -6.56 -40.90 27.60
C SER A 5 -6.55 -40.91 26.07
N GLY A 6 -7.40 -41.74 25.48
CA GLY A 6 -7.76 -41.66 24.07
C GLY A 6 -8.69 -40.47 23.88
N GLY A 7 -8.12 -39.31 23.57
CA GLY A 7 -8.88 -38.18 23.07
C GLY A 7 -9.41 -38.51 21.68
N ASP A 8 -10.67 -38.92 21.60
CA ASP A 8 -11.43 -39.02 20.36
C ASP A 8 -11.32 -37.69 19.62
N ALA A 9 -10.67 -37.70 18.46
CA ALA A 9 -10.70 -36.59 17.53
C ALA A 9 -12.12 -36.52 16.96
N ALA A 10 -12.98 -35.72 17.61
CA ALA A 10 -14.33 -35.46 17.13
C ALA A 10 -14.29 -35.06 15.66
N ALA A 11 -15.15 -35.68 14.85
CA ALA A 11 -15.29 -35.33 13.45
C ALA A 11 -15.63 -33.83 13.33
N PRO A 12 -15.06 -33.11 12.34
CA PRO A 12 -15.30 -31.68 12.18
C PRO A 12 -16.80 -31.40 12.04
N GLU A 13 -17.30 -30.40 12.77
CA GLU A 13 -18.72 -30.04 12.69
C GLU A 13 -19.09 -29.69 11.24
N PRO A 14 -20.27 -30.10 10.76
CA PRO A 14 -20.72 -29.77 9.42
C PRO A 14 -20.74 -28.25 9.21
N GLY A 15 -20.00 -27.77 8.21
CA GLY A 15 -19.84 -26.35 7.90
C GLY A 15 -18.63 -25.68 8.56
N SER A 16 -17.82 -26.40 9.34
CA SER A 16 -16.54 -25.89 9.85
C SER A 16 -15.51 -25.73 8.72
N TYR A 17 -14.57 -24.80 8.93
CA TYR A 17 -13.47 -24.54 8.00
C TYR A 17 -12.16 -25.10 8.55
N THR A 18 -11.42 -25.82 7.71
CA THR A 18 -10.03 -26.19 7.99
C THR A 18 -9.10 -25.08 7.51
N ALA A 19 -7.89 -25.00 8.06
CA ALA A 19 -6.88 -24.03 7.61
C ALA A 19 -6.50 -24.24 6.12
N ALA A 20 -6.49 -25.50 5.65
CA ALA A 20 -6.19 -25.85 4.27
C ALA A 20 -7.30 -25.35 3.32
N ALA A 21 -8.56 -25.64 3.63
CA ALA A 21 -9.68 -25.17 2.82
C ALA A 21 -9.75 -23.63 2.76
N LEU A 22 -9.52 -22.96 3.90
CA LEU A 22 -9.56 -21.50 3.92
C LEU A 22 -8.36 -20.88 3.20
N ARG A 23 -7.18 -21.51 3.23
CA ARG A 23 -6.02 -21.12 2.42
C ARG A 23 -6.36 -21.15 0.93
N GLU A 24 -6.94 -22.24 0.44
CA GLU A 24 -7.33 -22.37 -0.97
C GLU A 24 -8.29 -21.25 -1.38
N ILE A 25 -9.27 -20.93 -0.53
CA ILE A 25 -10.21 -19.83 -0.77
C ILE A 25 -9.49 -18.46 -0.79
N ILE A 26 -8.55 -18.22 0.14
CA ILE A 26 -7.76 -16.98 0.18
C ILE A 26 -6.97 -16.81 -1.12
N GLU A 27 -6.26 -17.85 -1.53
CA GLU A 27 -5.42 -17.85 -2.74
C GLU A 27 -6.29 -17.67 -3.99
N GLU A 28 -7.39 -18.41 -4.13
CA GLU A 28 -8.32 -18.29 -5.26
C GLU A 28 -8.92 -16.89 -5.35
N GLN A 29 -9.42 -16.33 -4.24
CA GLN A 29 -10.01 -14.99 -4.26
C GLN A 29 -8.96 -13.91 -4.52
N TYR A 30 -7.75 -14.06 -3.99
CA TYR A 30 -6.66 -13.12 -4.25
C TYR A 30 -6.21 -13.17 -5.70
N ASP A 31 -5.98 -14.35 -6.26
CA ASP A 31 -5.59 -14.53 -7.65
C ASP A 31 -6.66 -13.97 -8.61
N GLY A 32 -7.94 -14.13 -8.25
CA GLY A 32 -9.07 -13.52 -8.96
C GLY A 32 -9.05 -11.99 -9.02
N THR A 33 -8.25 -11.31 -8.18
CA THR A 33 -8.08 -9.84 -8.24
C THR A 33 -7.15 -9.38 -9.37
N GLY A 34 -6.27 -10.25 -9.87
CA GLY A 34 -5.25 -9.89 -10.86
C GLY A 34 -4.15 -8.95 -10.34
N LEU A 35 -3.97 -8.84 -9.02
CA LEU A 35 -2.87 -8.06 -8.43
C LEU A 35 -1.51 -8.69 -8.76
N LEU A 36 -0.55 -7.86 -9.16
CA LEU A 36 0.78 -8.32 -9.62
C LEU A 36 1.64 -8.89 -8.50
N ARG A 37 1.57 -8.28 -7.32
CA ARG A 37 2.28 -8.77 -6.13
C ARG A 37 1.56 -10.02 -5.64
N ARG A 38 2.26 -11.15 -5.55
CA ARG A 38 1.70 -12.39 -4.97
C ARG A 38 1.64 -12.31 -3.45
N LEU A 39 0.68 -13.04 -2.86
CA LEU A 39 0.71 -13.28 -1.42
C LEU A 39 1.94 -14.12 -1.07
N SER A 40 2.67 -13.69 -0.05
CA SER A 40 3.72 -14.50 0.56
C SER A 40 3.15 -15.51 1.54
N GLU A 41 3.93 -16.52 1.93
CA GLU A 41 3.52 -17.42 3.02
C GLU A 41 3.25 -16.69 4.34
N LEU A 42 3.92 -15.55 4.57
CA LEU A 42 3.69 -14.70 5.73
C LEU A 42 2.31 -14.04 5.67
N ASP A 43 1.91 -13.57 4.47
CA ASP A 43 0.58 -12.99 4.23
C ASP A 43 -0.52 -14.01 4.51
N VAL A 44 -0.40 -15.21 3.92
CA VAL A 44 -1.40 -16.27 4.08
C VAL A 44 -1.50 -16.71 5.54
N ARG A 45 -0.36 -16.89 6.22
CA ARG A 45 -0.35 -17.22 7.66
C ARG A 45 -1.02 -16.14 8.50
N ALA A 46 -0.75 -14.87 8.22
CA ALA A 46 -1.36 -13.77 8.93
C ALA A 46 -2.88 -13.70 8.70
N LEU A 47 -3.34 -13.91 7.46
CA LEU A 47 -4.77 -13.97 7.13
C LEU A 47 -5.46 -15.17 7.82
N LEU A 48 -4.86 -16.35 7.81
CA LEU A 48 -5.37 -17.50 8.56
C LEU A 48 -5.42 -17.21 10.07
N SER A 49 -4.42 -16.48 10.60
CA SER A 49 -4.45 -16.08 12.00
C SER A 49 -5.60 -15.12 12.33
N GLN A 50 -5.91 -14.21 11.41
CA GLN A 50 -7.07 -13.32 11.53
C GLN A 50 -8.40 -14.08 11.47
N ALA A 51 -8.46 -15.20 10.74
CA ALA A 51 -9.62 -16.09 10.73
C ALA A 51 -9.82 -16.89 12.03
N GLY A 52 -8.86 -16.83 12.96
CA GLY A 52 -8.91 -17.54 14.24
C GLY A 52 -8.02 -18.77 14.33
N PHE A 53 -7.22 -19.06 13.30
CA PHE A 53 -6.22 -20.13 13.40
C PHE A 53 -5.00 -19.68 14.22
N PRO A 54 -4.35 -20.59 14.96
CA PRO A 54 -3.07 -20.27 15.61
C PRO A 54 -2.00 -19.92 14.57
N ALA A 55 -1.24 -18.84 14.80
CA ALA A 55 -0.13 -18.45 13.92
C ALA A 55 0.98 -19.51 13.87
N GLU A 56 1.14 -20.30 14.95
CA GLU A 56 2.04 -21.43 15.06
C GLU A 56 1.30 -22.64 15.62
N GLY A 57 1.65 -23.85 15.18
CA GLY A 57 1.10 -25.09 15.73
C GLY A 57 -0.29 -25.48 15.22
N CYS A 58 -0.69 -24.99 14.04
CA CYS A 58 -1.93 -25.44 13.41
C CYS A 58 -1.82 -26.92 13.02
N THR A 59 -2.66 -27.78 13.61
CA THR A 59 -2.73 -29.19 13.24
C THR A 59 -3.69 -29.38 12.06
N PRO A 60 -3.59 -30.48 11.29
CA PRO A 60 -4.55 -30.79 10.23
C PRO A 60 -6.01 -30.88 10.72
N THR A 61 -6.20 -31.12 12.01
CA THR A 61 -7.50 -31.21 12.69
C THR A 61 -8.00 -29.89 13.25
N THR A 62 -7.20 -28.81 13.20
CA THR A 62 -7.62 -27.51 13.71
C THR A 62 -8.68 -26.95 12.77
N THR A 63 -9.84 -26.62 13.32
CA THR A 63 -10.98 -26.05 12.59
C THR A 63 -11.51 -24.81 13.28
N ILE A 64 -12.12 -23.91 12.50
CA ILE A 64 -12.94 -22.80 13.01
C ILE A 64 -14.41 -23.05 12.67
N SER A 65 -15.32 -22.40 13.41
CA SER A 65 -16.75 -22.56 13.15
C SER A 65 -17.15 -21.95 11.80
N ALA A 66 -18.32 -22.37 11.28
CA ALA A 66 -18.90 -21.78 10.07
C ALA A 66 -19.05 -20.26 10.20
N SER A 67 -19.56 -19.78 11.34
CA SER A 67 -19.78 -18.34 11.59
C SER A 67 -18.48 -17.53 11.60
N GLN A 68 -17.41 -18.07 12.21
CA GLN A 68 -16.08 -17.44 12.20
C GLN A 68 -15.51 -17.38 10.78
N GLY A 69 -15.64 -18.47 10.02
CA GLY A 69 -15.22 -18.52 8.62
C GLY A 69 -15.96 -17.51 7.76
N GLU A 70 -17.30 -17.45 7.84
CA GLU A 70 -18.10 -16.49 7.07
C GLU A 70 -17.79 -15.03 7.44
N GLU A 71 -17.59 -14.74 8.73
CA GLU A 71 -17.17 -13.42 9.17
C GLU A 71 -15.81 -13.06 8.56
N PHE A 72 -14.82 -13.95 8.64
CA PHE A 72 -13.52 -13.74 8.02
C PHE A 72 -13.63 -13.53 6.50
N LEU A 73 -14.46 -14.31 5.80
CA LEU A 73 -14.64 -14.17 4.35
C LEU A 73 -15.25 -12.80 3.98
N ASP A 74 -16.16 -12.26 4.78
CA ASP A 74 -16.65 -10.88 4.59
C ASP A 74 -15.53 -9.84 4.82
N GLN A 75 -14.70 -10.04 5.85
CA GLN A 75 -13.54 -9.18 6.12
C GLN A 75 -12.51 -9.24 4.99
N LEU A 76 -12.21 -10.44 4.47
CA LEU A 76 -11.32 -10.67 3.33
C LEU A 76 -11.82 -9.91 2.10
N ARG A 77 -13.11 -10.01 1.77
CA ARG A 77 -13.69 -9.25 0.63
C ARG A 77 -13.50 -7.74 0.78
N LYS A 78 -13.64 -7.20 2.01
CA LYS A 78 -13.37 -5.77 2.28
C LYS A 78 -11.90 -5.43 2.06
N VAL A 79 -10.98 -6.28 2.52
CA VAL A 79 -9.54 -6.14 2.31
C VAL A 79 -9.17 -6.19 0.83
N LEU A 80 -9.70 -7.15 0.06
CA LEU A 80 -9.42 -7.26 -1.37
C LEU A 80 -9.91 -6.04 -2.16
N ARG A 81 -11.09 -5.50 -1.81
CA ARG A 81 -11.58 -4.23 -2.40
C ARG A 81 -10.66 -3.05 -2.08
N LEU A 82 -10.13 -2.99 -0.86
CA LEU A 82 -9.13 -2.00 -0.48
C LEU A 82 -7.87 -2.18 -1.34
N LEU A 83 -7.32 -3.39 -1.44
CA LEU A 83 -6.12 -3.67 -2.23
C LEU A 83 -6.26 -3.22 -3.68
N LEU A 84 -7.41 -3.50 -4.31
CA LEU A 84 -7.72 -3.02 -5.66
C LEU A 84 -7.69 -1.48 -5.74
N SER A 85 -8.22 -0.80 -4.73
CA SER A 85 -8.25 0.66 -4.64
C SER A 85 -6.84 1.27 -4.44
N ILE A 86 -5.96 0.55 -3.74
CA ILE A 86 -4.58 0.98 -3.44
C ILE A 86 -3.53 0.26 -4.29
N ARG A 87 -3.94 -0.41 -5.38
CA ARG A 87 -3.09 -1.34 -6.15
C ARG A 87 -1.73 -0.75 -6.54
N HIS A 88 -1.71 0.52 -6.91
CA HIS A 88 -0.50 1.24 -7.37
C HIS A 88 0.55 1.41 -6.27
N VAL A 89 0.14 1.42 -5.01
CA VAL A 89 1.05 1.48 -3.85
C VAL A 89 1.32 0.08 -3.29
N TRP A 90 0.33 -0.83 -3.32
CA TRP A 90 0.47 -2.20 -2.84
C TRP A 90 1.55 -3.00 -3.57
N VAL A 91 1.69 -2.77 -4.88
CA VAL A 91 2.67 -3.47 -5.73
C VAL A 91 4.11 -2.98 -5.57
N LEU A 92 4.34 -1.89 -4.84
CA LEU A 92 5.68 -1.38 -4.58
C LEU A 92 6.39 -2.29 -3.57
N ASP A 93 7.48 -2.93 -4.01
CA ASP A 93 8.27 -3.91 -3.25
C ASP A 93 9.65 -3.39 -2.82
N ASP A 94 10.10 -2.25 -3.36
CA ASP A 94 11.27 -1.52 -2.89
C ASP A 94 11.07 0.01 -2.92
N PRO A 95 10.71 0.63 -1.77
CA PRO A 95 10.41 0.00 -0.49
C PRO A 95 9.03 -0.67 -0.47
N HIS A 96 8.82 -1.64 0.43
CA HIS A 96 7.47 -2.08 0.81
C HIS A 96 6.72 -0.93 1.48
N VAL A 97 5.96 -0.16 0.70
CA VAL A 97 5.24 1.01 1.21
C VAL A 97 4.09 0.61 2.12
N VAL A 98 3.38 -0.46 1.74
CA VAL A 98 2.31 -1.07 2.54
C VAL A 98 2.85 -2.38 3.10
N ALA A 99 2.94 -2.43 4.43
CA ALA A 99 3.30 -3.63 5.14
C ALA A 99 2.28 -4.74 4.85
N SER A 100 2.76 -5.97 4.85
CA SER A 100 1.96 -7.19 4.71
C SER A 100 0.96 -7.36 5.86
N PHE A 101 0.13 -8.40 5.78
CA PHE A 101 -0.94 -8.65 6.74
C PHE A 101 -0.48 -9.01 8.16
N ASP A 102 0.82 -9.28 8.36
CA ASP A 102 1.43 -9.61 9.65
C ASP A 102 1.70 -8.38 10.53
N MET A 103 1.63 -7.17 9.95
CA MET A 103 1.97 -5.94 10.65
C MET A 103 0.79 -5.39 11.46
N ASP A 104 0.67 -5.84 12.70
CA ASP A 104 -0.30 -5.32 13.66
C ASP A 104 0.15 -4.00 14.33
N ARG A 105 -0.67 -3.45 15.23
CA ARG A 105 -0.35 -2.20 15.95
C ARG A 105 0.94 -2.35 16.77
N ARG A 106 1.13 -3.50 17.44
CA ARG A 106 2.31 -3.75 18.27
C ARG A 106 3.57 -3.94 17.42
N GLY A 107 3.46 -4.60 16.28
CA GLY A 107 4.50 -4.74 15.28
C GLY A 107 4.96 -3.38 14.78
N ALA A 108 4.03 -2.49 14.43
CA ALA A 108 4.35 -1.13 14.02
C ALA A 108 5.06 -0.34 15.12
N ALA A 109 4.61 -0.46 16.38
CA ALA A 109 5.26 0.19 17.50
C ALA A 109 6.70 -0.29 17.71
N ARG A 110 6.93 -1.61 17.63
CA ARG A 110 8.28 -2.18 17.70
C ARG A 110 9.17 -1.72 16.55
N ALA A 111 8.65 -1.72 15.32
CA ALA A 111 9.39 -1.31 14.13
C ALA A 111 9.80 0.17 14.19
N LEU A 112 8.92 1.04 14.70
CA LEU A 112 9.16 2.49 14.80
C LEU A 112 9.86 2.92 16.09
N ALA A 113 10.05 2.03 17.07
CA ALA A 113 10.57 2.39 18.39
C ALA A 113 11.94 3.08 18.33
N ARG A 114 12.79 2.70 17.37
CA ARG A 114 14.15 3.22 17.18
C ARG A 114 14.28 4.19 16.00
N GLU A 115 13.18 4.49 15.32
CA GLU A 115 13.18 5.40 14.19
C GLU A 115 13.00 6.86 14.65
N PRO A 116 13.53 7.84 13.89
CA PRO A 116 13.31 9.24 14.17
C PRO A 116 11.85 9.63 13.91
N ALA A 117 11.43 10.71 14.56
CA ALA A 117 10.14 11.34 14.32
C ALA A 117 9.94 11.65 12.83
N GLY A 118 8.71 11.42 12.36
CA GLY A 118 8.33 11.52 10.95
C GLY A 118 8.56 10.25 10.14
N THR A 119 9.09 9.18 10.73
CA THR A 119 9.11 7.86 10.10
C THR A 119 7.76 7.17 10.28
N PHE A 120 7.21 6.58 9.23
CA PHE A 120 5.90 5.93 9.27
C PHE A 120 5.86 4.60 8.52
N VAL A 121 4.85 3.79 8.85
CA VAL A 121 4.48 2.56 8.16
C VAL A 121 3.01 2.61 7.77
N CYS A 122 2.66 2.06 6.61
CA CYS A 122 1.28 1.79 6.21
C CYS A 122 0.94 0.34 6.54
N ARG A 123 -0.18 0.07 7.22
CA ARG A 123 -0.58 -1.30 7.61
C ARG A 123 -2.09 -1.48 7.55
N PHE A 124 -2.55 -2.73 7.52
CA PHE A 124 -3.96 -3.07 7.65
C PHE A 124 -4.35 -3.18 9.13
N PRO A 125 -5.42 -2.50 9.59
CA PRO A 125 -5.93 -2.68 10.94
C PRO A 125 -6.81 -3.93 11.00
N THR A 126 -6.57 -4.80 11.99
CA THR A 126 -7.44 -5.96 12.26
C THR A 126 -8.86 -5.58 12.67
N SER A 127 -9.03 -4.45 13.38
CA SER A 127 -10.34 -4.02 13.88
C SER A 127 -11.22 -3.30 12.85
N GLN A 128 -10.68 -2.93 11.68
CA GLN A 128 -11.44 -2.22 10.66
C GLN A 128 -11.06 -2.70 9.24
N PRO A 129 -11.52 -3.90 8.85
CA PRO A 129 -11.24 -4.46 7.53
C PRO A 129 -11.72 -3.53 6.40
N GLY A 130 -10.87 -3.37 5.38
CA GLY A 130 -11.13 -2.46 4.26
C GLY A 130 -10.61 -1.03 4.45
N SER A 131 -9.93 -0.74 5.57
CA SER A 131 -9.19 0.51 5.79
C SER A 131 -7.67 0.30 5.75
N LEU A 132 -6.92 1.38 5.53
CA LEU A 132 -5.47 1.42 5.72
C LEU A 132 -5.14 2.34 6.90
N VAL A 133 -4.12 2.00 7.69
CA VAL A 133 -3.63 2.86 8.77
C VAL A 133 -2.21 3.33 8.49
N LEU A 134 -2.03 4.64 8.53
CA LEU A 134 -0.74 5.32 8.54
C LEU A 134 -0.32 5.49 10.01
N THR A 135 0.73 4.77 10.42
CA THR A 135 1.28 4.86 11.78
C THR A 135 2.62 5.59 11.73
N CYS A 136 2.73 6.76 12.37
CA CYS A 136 3.91 7.62 12.32
C CYS A 136 4.50 7.87 13.70
N LYS A 137 5.83 7.77 13.82
CA LYS A 137 6.56 8.22 15.02
C LYS A 137 6.48 9.73 15.12
N THR A 138 6.10 10.26 16.28
CA THR A 138 6.05 11.70 16.51
C THR A 138 7.19 12.17 17.42
N LEU A 139 7.33 13.49 17.54
CA LEU A 139 8.14 14.08 18.61
C LEU A 139 7.51 13.78 19.99
N PRO A 140 8.31 13.72 21.06
CA PRO A 140 7.80 13.59 22.42
C PRO A 140 6.80 14.72 22.76
N GLY A 141 5.71 14.37 23.45
CA GLY A 141 4.68 15.33 23.88
C GLY A 141 3.67 15.73 22.81
N HIS A 142 3.63 15.04 21.67
CA HIS A 142 2.60 15.29 20.64
C HIS A 142 1.20 14.95 21.18
N LYS A 143 0.27 15.92 21.11
CA LYS A 143 -1.07 15.84 21.75
C LYS A 143 -1.93 14.66 21.30
N CYS A 144 -1.74 14.19 20.08
CA CYS A 144 -2.53 13.10 19.48
C CYS A 144 -1.75 11.79 19.37
N ALA A 145 -0.56 11.71 19.97
CA ALA A 145 0.19 10.47 20.00
C ALA A 145 -0.32 9.56 21.14
N ASP A 146 -0.25 8.26 20.92
CA ASP A 146 -0.50 7.27 21.97
C ASP A 146 0.71 7.12 22.92
N ASP A 147 0.63 6.16 23.85
CA ASP A 147 1.66 5.90 24.86
C ASP A 147 3.01 5.46 24.25
N ASP A 148 3.01 4.95 23.01
CA ASP A 148 4.22 4.59 22.26
C ASP A 148 4.82 5.79 21.49
N GLY A 149 4.19 6.96 21.58
CA GLY A 149 4.56 8.16 20.84
C GLY A 149 4.23 8.05 19.36
N LEU A 150 3.13 7.36 19.02
CA LEU A 150 2.70 7.12 17.64
C LEU A 150 1.39 7.83 17.33
N LEU A 151 1.35 8.47 16.16
CA LEU A 151 0.12 8.99 15.57
C LEU A 151 -0.42 7.96 14.57
N HIS A 152 -1.72 7.66 14.67
CA HIS A 152 -2.41 6.77 13.74
C HIS A 152 -3.47 7.52 12.97
N ALA A 153 -3.39 7.49 11.64
CA ALA A 153 -4.43 8.01 10.76
C ALA A 153 -5.06 6.86 9.97
N ILE A 154 -6.37 6.74 10.06
CA ILE A 154 -7.15 5.74 9.32
C ILE A 154 -7.58 6.37 7.99
N VAL A 155 -7.35 5.67 6.90
CA VAL A 155 -7.85 6.01 5.56
C VAL A 155 -8.83 4.90 5.17
N GLY A 156 -10.12 5.24 5.18
CA GLY A 156 -11.20 4.31 4.90
C GLY A 156 -11.66 4.33 3.44
N PRO A 157 -12.64 3.49 3.08
CA PRO A 157 -13.24 3.47 1.74
C PRO A 157 -13.79 4.83 1.31
N ASP A 158 -14.33 5.62 2.24
CA ASP A 158 -14.91 6.95 1.96
C ASP A 158 -13.82 7.95 1.56
N ASP A 159 -12.69 7.94 2.25
CA ASP A 159 -11.53 8.76 1.94
C ASP A 159 -10.94 8.42 0.56
N LEU A 160 -10.87 7.12 0.25
CA LEU A 160 -10.34 6.61 -1.02
C LEU A 160 -11.23 6.91 -2.23
N ARG A 161 -12.53 7.18 -2.02
CA ARG A 161 -13.42 7.69 -3.08
C ARG A 161 -13.11 9.14 -3.43
N THR A 162 -12.62 9.92 -2.47
CA THR A 162 -12.35 11.35 -2.68
C THR A 162 -10.95 11.62 -3.21
N ARG A 163 -9.97 10.82 -2.79
CA ARG A 163 -8.54 11.01 -3.13
C ARG A 163 -7.82 9.68 -3.18
N ARG A 164 -6.83 9.58 -4.07
CA ARG A 164 -5.91 8.43 -4.15
C ARG A 164 -5.08 8.29 -2.87
N ILE A 165 -4.67 7.06 -2.55
CA ILE A 165 -3.92 6.77 -1.32
C ILE A 165 -2.54 7.45 -1.29
N ASP A 166 -1.85 7.55 -2.43
CA ASP A 166 -0.58 8.27 -2.55
C ASP A 166 -0.70 9.74 -2.11
N THR A 167 -1.82 10.38 -2.44
CA THR A 167 -2.14 11.76 -2.06
C THR A 167 -2.35 11.87 -0.55
N TRP A 168 -3.01 10.89 0.07
CA TRP A 168 -3.14 10.81 1.53
C TRP A 168 -1.78 10.62 2.19
N ILE A 169 -0.94 9.71 1.69
CA ILE A 169 0.40 9.46 2.22
C ILE A 169 1.30 10.70 2.10
N LEU A 170 1.30 11.36 0.94
CA LEU A 170 2.08 12.57 0.70
C LEU A 170 1.66 13.73 1.60
N ASN A 171 0.36 13.91 1.80
CA ASN A 171 -0.19 14.98 2.63
C ASN A 171 -0.29 14.63 4.12
N PHE A 172 0.07 13.40 4.53
CA PHE A 172 0.09 13.04 5.95
C PHE A 172 1.14 13.88 6.68
N ALA A 173 0.65 14.82 7.50
CA ALA A 173 1.49 15.81 8.17
C ALA A 173 2.45 15.16 9.16
N GLY A 174 3.68 15.64 9.23
CA GLY A 174 4.73 15.08 10.08
C GLY A 174 5.41 13.83 9.52
N ALA A 175 4.71 13.02 8.72
CA ALA A 175 5.29 11.88 8.02
C ALA A 175 6.22 12.36 6.89
N THR A 176 7.49 11.98 6.93
CA THR A 176 8.52 12.36 5.95
C THR A 176 9.17 11.14 5.31
N HIS A 177 9.28 10.02 6.04
CA HIS A 177 9.97 8.84 5.57
C HIS A 177 9.11 7.58 5.75
N VAL A 178 8.99 6.79 4.70
CA VAL A 178 8.42 5.44 4.80
C VAL A 178 9.49 4.49 5.34
N LEU A 179 9.12 3.65 6.29
CA LEU A 179 9.93 2.52 6.74
C LEU A 179 9.43 1.26 6.01
N ASP A 180 10.32 0.58 5.30
CA ASP A 180 10.14 -0.81 4.91
C ASP A 180 10.48 -1.69 6.13
N PRO A 181 9.50 -2.33 6.79
CA PRO A 181 9.73 -3.08 8.01
C PRO A 181 10.43 -4.42 7.78
N TYR A 182 10.46 -4.93 6.54
CA TYR A 182 11.07 -6.22 6.23
C TYR A 182 12.54 -6.07 5.87
N ARG A 183 12.92 -4.93 5.29
CA ARG A 183 14.31 -4.59 4.95
C ARG A 183 14.97 -3.66 5.95
N MET A 184 14.20 -3.17 6.94
CA MET A 184 14.62 -2.10 7.86
C MET A 184 15.21 -0.90 7.11
N LYS A 185 14.59 -0.56 5.97
CA LYS A 185 15.05 0.49 5.06
C LYS A 185 14.14 1.69 5.18
N ARG A 186 14.69 2.83 5.56
CA ARG A 186 13.97 4.11 5.61
C ARG A 186 14.20 4.89 4.32
N VAL A 187 13.12 5.32 3.66
CA VAL A 187 13.17 6.05 2.40
C VAL A 187 12.35 7.33 2.51
N ASP A 188 12.87 8.45 2.00
CA ASP A 188 12.10 9.70 1.89
C ASP A 188 10.86 9.46 1.02
N LYS A 189 9.67 9.70 1.56
CA LYS A 189 8.41 9.41 0.87
C LYS A 189 8.29 10.19 -0.44
N ARG A 190 8.91 11.39 -0.55
CA ARG A 190 8.92 12.17 -1.79
C ARG A 190 9.63 11.45 -2.92
N LYS A 191 10.69 10.68 -2.63
CA LYS A 191 11.40 9.88 -3.64
C LYS A 191 10.60 8.68 -4.10
N VAL A 192 9.77 8.12 -3.23
CA VAL A 192 8.90 6.98 -3.52
C VAL A 192 7.77 7.38 -4.47
N PHE A 193 7.18 8.57 -4.29
CA PHE A 193 6.04 9.04 -5.08
C PHE A 193 6.41 10.14 -6.09
N ALA A 194 7.70 10.41 -6.33
CA ALA A 194 8.16 11.48 -7.23
C ALA A 194 7.75 11.26 -8.69
N SER A 195 7.57 10.00 -9.12
CA SER A 195 7.49 9.64 -10.54
C SER A 195 6.11 9.84 -11.18
N ASP A 196 5.04 9.99 -10.40
CA ASP A 196 3.67 10.04 -10.93
C ASP A 196 3.04 11.44 -10.92
N TYR A 197 3.71 12.42 -10.28
CA TYR A 197 3.27 13.82 -10.31
C TYR A 197 4.12 14.57 -11.32
N LEU A 198 3.64 14.64 -12.56
CA LEU A 198 4.13 15.62 -13.52
C LEU A 198 3.89 17.01 -12.90
N HIS A 199 4.94 17.62 -12.36
CA HIS A 199 4.86 18.97 -11.82
C HIS A 199 4.36 19.88 -12.94
N LEU A 200 3.11 20.33 -12.83
CA LEU A 200 2.50 21.35 -13.70
C LEU A 200 3.23 22.69 -13.70
N ARG A 201 4.33 22.83 -12.94
CA ARG A 201 5.23 23.99 -12.97
C ARG A 201 6.02 24.13 -14.28
N SER A 202 5.92 23.20 -15.24
CA SER A 202 6.50 23.36 -16.58
C SER A 202 5.56 24.01 -17.60
N LEU A 203 4.31 24.35 -17.24
CA LEU A 203 3.43 25.17 -18.08
C LEU A 203 3.59 26.68 -17.85
N ASP A 204 4.40 27.11 -16.88
CA ASP A 204 4.51 28.52 -16.52
C ASP A 204 5.65 29.28 -17.22
N ASN A 205 6.49 28.67 -18.06
CA ASN A 205 7.51 29.40 -18.81
C ASN A 205 7.95 28.65 -20.06
N LYS A 206 7.23 28.86 -21.16
CA LYS A 206 7.78 29.03 -22.51
C LYS A 206 6.67 29.51 -23.43
N GLU A 207 6.62 30.83 -23.57
CA GLU A 207 6.39 31.53 -24.83
C GLU A 207 5.83 30.66 -25.95
N PHE A 208 4.52 30.77 -26.19
CA PHE A 208 4.01 30.76 -27.55
C PHE A 208 4.55 32.00 -28.27
N GLU A 209 5.85 32.03 -28.55
CA GLU A 209 6.36 32.82 -29.66
C GLU A 209 5.85 32.11 -30.92
N LEU A 210 4.72 32.60 -31.44
CA LEU A 210 4.43 32.47 -32.85
C LEU A 210 5.56 33.19 -33.60
N GLU A 211 6.61 32.45 -33.99
CA GLU A 211 7.54 32.91 -34.99
C GLU A 211 6.76 33.16 -36.28
N ALA A 212 6.54 34.44 -36.57
CA ALA A 212 6.15 34.89 -37.90
C ALA A 212 7.29 34.54 -38.88
N PRO A 213 6.99 34.00 -40.08
CA PRO A 213 8.04 33.73 -41.04
C PRO A 213 8.44 35.03 -41.73
N HIS A 214 9.66 35.52 -41.49
CA HIS A 214 10.30 36.49 -42.38
C HIS A 214 11.62 35.95 -42.93
N GLU A 215 11.55 35.65 -44.23
CA GLU A 215 12.57 35.69 -45.29
C GLU A 215 14.01 36.05 -44.92
N ASN A 216 14.97 35.23 -45.37
CA ASN A 216 15.80 35.58 -46.54
C ASN A 216 16.86 34.54 -46.86
N ALA A 217 16.98 34.19 -48.14
CA ALA A 217 18.19 33.58 -48.72
C ALA A 217 18.55 34.31 -50.03
N THR A 218 19.37 35.34 -49.85
CA THR A 218 20.49 35.82 -50.70
C THR A 218 20.56 35.48 -52.21
N ALA A 219 20.61 36.58 -52.96
CA ALA A 219 21.64 36.97 -53.94
C ALA A 219 21.62 36.42 -55.38
N ARG A 220 21.45 37.34 -56.35
CA ARG A 220 22.26 37.37 -57.57
C ARG A 220 22.28 38.74 -58.28
N ALA A 221 23.48 39.29 -58.34
CA ALA A 221 24.15 40.06 -59.40
C ALA A 221 23.39 41.15 -60.19
N SER A 222 23.90 42.39 -60.07
CA SER A 222 23.69 43.50 -61.01
C SER A 222 24.30 43.24 -62.40
N PRO A 223 23.80 43.92 -63.44
CA PRO A 223 24.69 44.79 -64.23
C PRO A 223 24.07 46.17 -64.56
N PRO A 224 24.89 47.15 -65.02
CA PRO A 224 24.46 48.53 -65.27
C PRO A 224 24.07 48.76 -66.73
N MET A 225 23.11 49.65 -67.00
CA MET A 225 22.93 50.35 -68.28
C MET A 225 22.38 51.76 -67.99
N THR A 226 23.21 52.80 -68.05
CA THR A 226 23.48 53.69 -69.20
C THR A 226 22.26 54.51 -69.64
N THR A 227 22.29 55.80 -69.30
CA THR A 227 21.47 56.87 -69.87
C THR A 227 21.96 57.25 -71.27
N SER A 228 21.04 57.39 -72.24
CA SER A 228 21.13 58.41 -73.31
C SER A 228 19.86 58.50 -74.16
N ALA A 229 19.34 59.73 -74.25
CA ALA A 229 18.67 60.43 -75.36
C ALA A 229 17.58 59.70 -76.20
N THR A 230 16.36 60.26 -76.28
CA THR A 230 15.98 61.41 -77.13
C THR A 230 14.67 62.01 -76.65
#